data_AF-A0A2N6LJM6-F1
#
_entry.id   AF-A0A2N6LJM6-F1
#
_cell.length_a   1.000
_cell.length_b   1.000
_cell.length_c   1.000
_cell.angle_alpha   90.00
_cell.angle_beta   90.00
_cell.angle_gamma   90.00
#
_symmetry.space_group_name_H-M   'P 1'
#
loop_
_entity.id
_entity.type
_entity.pdbx_description
1 polymer ?
#
loop_
_entity_poly.entity_id
_entity_poly.type
_entity_poly.pdbx_seq_one_letter_code
_entity_poly.pdbx_strand_id
1 'polypeptide(L)'
;MLRDLSQTQHPTRLYGWGYTGETLNLSGKGTYFGFVVDGQTDVISYHAGFELAFTLTKGMYFSVPGAVSVRGGCGIAIASLNYRGMFMIGGPIEERGRLRYMDGCSDSLLIPPTIKGDPCLNHLHFPPGISQTRHTHPSIRIGVVTKGEGHCEVPENEDGTGGIVEIPLIPGQIFIIPPEGHHSFFTRDSRLDIVAYHPDSDIGPTHDDHPMINRTYVNGISAREIDKIRTKSIV
;
A
#
# COMPACT_ATOMS: atom_id res chain seq x y z
N MET A 1 -16.68 -7.76 -0.90
CA MET A 1 -16.21 -6.40 -1.28
C MET A 1 -16.66 -5.43 -0.21
N LEU A 2 -15.82 -4.50 0.22
CA LEU A 2 -16.12 -3.54 1.29
C LEU A 2 -16.42 -2.13 0.76
N ARG A 3 -15.69 -1.68 -0.27
CA ARG A 3 -15.90 -0.36 -0.90
C ARG A 3 -15.52 -0.39 -2.38
N ASP A 4 -16.37 0.19 -3.23
CA ASP A 4 -16.06 0.46 -4.64
C ASP A 4 -15.73 1.96 -4.80
N LEU A 5 -14.51 2.26 -5.25
CA LEU A 5 -13.97 3.60 -5.54
C LEU A 5 -13.53 3.71 -7.01
N SER A 6 -14.13 2.90 -7.90
CA SER A 6 -13.77 2.85 -9.32
C SER A 6 -14.03 4.14 -10.09
N GLN A 7 -14.85 5.04 -9.54
CA GLN A 7 -15.18 6.34 -10.14
C GLN A 7 -14.32 7.50 -9.61
N THR A 8 -13.32 7.21 -8.78
CA THR A 8 -12.39 8.24 -8.27
C THR A 8 -11.23 8.49 -9.23
N GLN A 9 -10.42 9.53 -8.99
CA GLN A 9 -9.22 9.84 -9.76
C GLN A 9 -8.27 8.64 -9.90
N HIS A 10 -8.21 7.79 -8.86
CA HIS A 10 -7.45 6.56 -8.86
C HIS A 10 -8.40 5.37 -8.68
N PRO A 11 -8.96 4.81 -9.78
CA PRO A 11 -9.95 3.74 -9.72
C PRO A 11 -9.50 2.56 -8.88
N THR A 12 -10.14 2.41 -7.71
CA THR A 12 -9.71 1.47 -6.66
C THR A 12 -10.91 0.67 -6.14
N ARG A 13 -10.69 -0.58 -5.72
CA ARG A 13 -11.70 -1.36 -4.97
C ARG A 13 -11.08 -2.01 -3.74
N LEU A 14 -11.78 -1.98 -2.62
CA LEU A 14 -11.36 -2.57 -1.36
C LEU A 14 -12.17 -3.82 -1.04
N TYR A 15 -11.46 -4.86 -0.65
CA TYR A 15 -11.99 -6.15 -0.24
C TYR A 15 -11.39 -6.53 1.12
N GLY A 16 -12.17 -7.23 1.93
CA GLY A 16 -11.68 -8.00 3.06
C GLY A 16 -11.97 -9.48 2.82
N TRP A 17 -11.21 -10.36 3.47
CA TRP A 17 -11.52 -11.79 3.53
C TRP A 17 -11.42 -12.31 4.97
N GLY A 18 -11.87 -13.55 5.16
CA GLY A 18 -11.82 -14.25 6.45
C GLY A 18 -13.07 -14.09 7.33
N TYR A 19 -13.88 -13.05 7.11
CA TYR A 19 -15.13 -12.84 7.88
C TYR A 19 -16.29 -13.74 7.44
N THR A 20 -16.28 -14.24 6.20
CA THR A 20 -17.31 -15.19 5.68
C THR A 20 -16.85 -16.65 5.69
N GLY A 21 -15.54 -16.91 5.85
CA GLY A 21 -14.93 -18.22 5.63
C GLY A 21 -14.86 -18.66 4.15
N GLU A 22 -15.39 -17.87 3.22
CA GLU A 22 -15.39 -18.19 1.79
C GLU A 22 -14.07 -17.80 1.11
N THR A 23 -13.81 -18.42 -0.05
CA THR A 23 -12.69 -18.01 -0.91
C THR A 23 -13.02 -16.68 -1.59
N LEU A 24 -12.13 -15.70 -1.45
CA LEU A 24 -12.22 -14.43 -2.16
C LEU A 24 -11.64 -14.61 -3.57
N ASN A 25 -12.51 -14.69 -4.57
CA ASN A 25 -12.12 -14.75 -5.98
C ASN A 25 -12.20 -13.37 -6.62
N LEU A 26 -11.08 -12.88 -7.13
CA LEU A 26 -10.95 -11.57 -7.76
C LEU A 26 -10.53 -11.76 -9.22
N SER A 27 -11.46 -11.53 -10.14
CA SER A 27 -11.28 -11.73 -11.58
C SER A 27 -11.16 -10.42 -12.38
N GLY A 28 -11.00 -9.29 -11.70
CA GLY A 28 -10.98 -7.97 -12.31
C GLY A 28 -9.67 -7.65 -13.02
N LYS A 29 -9.72 -6.63 -13.88
CA LYS A 29 -8.52 -5.98 -14.44
C LYS A 29 -7.80 -5.20 -13.35
N GLY A 30 -6.48 -5.12 -13.45
CA GLY A 30 -5.63 -4.33 -12.56
C GLY A 30 -4.65 -5.18 -11.75
N THR A 31 -4.20 -4.62 -10.63
CA THR A 31 -3.26 -5.26 -9.70
C THR A 31 -3.84 -5.25 -8.30
N TYR A 32 -3.74 -6.39 -7.62
CA TYR A 32 -4.23 -6.58 -6.26
C TYR A 32 -3.08 -6.51 -5.26
N PHE A 33 -3.16 -5.55 -4.35
CA PHE A 33 -2.27 -5.38 -3.21
C PHE A 33 -2.95 -6.00 -1.99
N GLY A 34 -2.32 -6.93 -1.31
CA GLY A 34 -2.93 -7.58 -0.15
C GLY A 34 -2.00 -7.74 1.03
N PHE A 35 -2.61 -7.85 2.21
CA PHE A 35 -1.92 -8.02 3.47
C PHE A 35 -2.65 -9.02 4.36
N VAL A 36 -1.94 -10.03 4.85
CA VAL A 36 -2.46 -11.07 5.76
C VAL A 36 -2.40 -10.54 7.19
N VAL A 37 -3.56 -10.20 7.74
CA VAL A 37 -3.68 -9.68 9.11
C VAL A 37 -3.51 -10.78 10.14
N ASP A 38 -4.10 -11.95 9.90
CA ASP A 38 -4.00 -13.09 10.81
C ASP A 38 -4.20 -14.43 10.11
N GLY A 39 -3.67 -15.49 10.72
CA GLY A 39 -3.76 -16.85 10.21
C GLY A 39 -2.85 -17.15 9.01
N GLN A 40 -3.20 -18.22 8.30
CA GLN A 40 -2.52 -18.70 7.10
C GLN A 40 -3.45 -18.55 5.89
N THR A 41 -2.95 -17.97 4.81
CA THR A 41 -3.70 -17.62 3.61
C THR A 41 -3.02 -18.19 2.37
N ASP A 42 -3.77 -18.99 1.61
CA ASP A 42 -3.36 -19.41 0.26
C ASP A 42 -3.72 -18.30 -0.74
N VAL A 43 -2.72 -17.87 -1.52
CA VAL A 43 -2.87 -16.93 -2.63
C VAL A 43 -2.56 -17.69 -3.92
N ILE A 44 -3.58 -17.81 -4.77
CA ILE A 44 -3.52 -18.55 -6.03
C ILE A 44 -3.74 -17.56 -7.18
N SER A 45 -2.85 -17.56 -8.16
CA SER A 45 -2.96 -16.70 -9.34
C SER A 45 -2.54 -17.45 -10.60
N TYR A 46 -2.94 -16.95 -11.76
CA TYR A 46 -2.51 -17.48 -13.04
C TYR A 46 -1.60 -16.46 -13.73
N HIS A 47 -0.34 -16.82 -13.94
CA HIS A 47 0.63 -15.95 -14.58
C HIS A 47 1.37 -16.70 -15.68
N ALA A 48 1.50 -16.09 -16.86
CA ALA A 48 2.23 -16.65 -18.01
C ALA A 48 1.85 -18.10 -18.38
N GLY A 49 0.58 -18.49 -18.21
CA GLY A 49 0.06 -19.80 -18.62
C GLY A 49 0.21 -20.92 -17.58
N PHE A 50 0.71 -20.63 -16.37
CA PHE A 50 0.77 -21.59 -15.28
C PHE A 50 0.12 -21.04 -14.00
N GLU A 51 -0.34 -21.96 -13.17
CA GLU A 51 -0.85 -21.65 -11.84
C GLU A 51 0.32 -21.38 -10.88
N LEU A 52 0.16 -20.34 -10.08
CA LEU A 52 1.07 -19.94 -9.02
C LEU A 52 0.29 -19.99 -7.71
N ALA A 53 0.71 -20.86 -6.80
CA ALA A 53 0.11 -21.00 -5.48
C ALA A 53 1.16 -20.73 -4.40
N PHE A 54 0.84 -19.84 -3.47
CA PHE A 54 1.71 -19.47 -2.36
C PHE A 54 0.92 -19.46 -1.05
N THR A 55 1.52 -19.99 0.00
CA THR A 55 0.97 -19.94 1.35
C THR A 55 1.66 -18.81 2.11
N LEU A 56 0.88 -17.81 2.49
CA LEU A 56 1.31 -16.65 3.25
C LEU A 56 0.84 -16.79 4.69
N THR A 57 1.58 -16.20 5.62
CA THR A 57 1.23 -16.16 7.04
C THR A 57 1.05 -14.72 7.51
N LYS A 58 0.54 -14.55 8.73
CA LYS A 58 0.42 -13.25 9.41
C LYS A 58 1.61 -12.33 9.16
N GLY A 59 1.30 -11.10 8.75
CA GLY A 59 2.30 -10.06 8.48
C GLY A 59 2.90 -10.10 7.08
N MET A 60 2.58 -11.11 6.26
CA MET A 60 3.01 -11.16 4.86
C MET A 60 2.05 -10.39 3.95
N TYR A 61 2.56 -9.99 2.79
CA TYR A 61 1.85 -9.18 1.80
C TYR A 61 2.12 -9.65 0.38
N PHE A 62 1.27 -9.21 -0.55
CA PHE A 62 1.39 -9.56 -1.96
C PHE A 62 0.98 -8.40 -2.89
N SER A 63 1.56 -8.41 -4.09
CA SER A 63 1.13 -7.68 -5.29
C SER A 63 0.90 -8.71 -6.38
N VAL A 64 -0.34 -8.84 -6.88
CA VAL A 64 -0.68 -9.82 -7.92
C VAL A 64 -1.37 -9.10 -9.09
N PRO A 65 -0.73 -9.02 -10.27
CA PRO A 65 -1.39 -8.49 -11.46
C PRO A 65 -2.38 -9.52 -12.03
N GLY A 66 -3.60 -9.08 -12.34
CA GLY A 66 -4.64 -9.94 -12.90
C GLY A 66 -5.38 -10.79 -11.85
N ALA A 67 -5.99 -11.88 -12.30
CA ALA A 67 -6.89 -12.67 -11.47
C ALA A 67 -6.18 -13.36 -10.29
N VAL A 68 -6.80 -13.31 -9.12
CA VAL A 68 -6.28 -13.91 -7.88
C VAL A 68 -7.41 -14.51 -7.04
N SER A 69 -7.14 -15.66 -6.44
CA SER A 69 -7.99 -16.32 -5.45
C SER A 69 -7.27 -16.35 -4.11
N VAL A 70 -7.96 -15.93 -3.06
CA VAL A 70 -7.42 -15.83 -1.69
C VAL A 70 -8.30 -16.64 -0.74
N ARG A 71 -7.70 -17.58 0.00
CA ARG A 71 -8.43 -18.48 0.91
C ARG A 71 -7.69 -18.70 2.23
N GLY A 72 -8.44 -18.80 3.32
CA GLY A 72 -7.88 -19.02 4.66
C GLY A 72 -7.34 -17.73 5.29
N GLY A 73 -7.19 -17.73 6.61
CA GLY A 73 -6.79 -16.55 7.38
C GLY A 73 -7.75 -15.37 7.20
N CYS A 74 -7.29 -14.17 7.52
CA CYS A 74 -8.02 -12.93 7.28
C CYS A 74 -7.09 -11.78 6.88
N GLY A 75 -7.65 -10.78 6.20
CA GLY A 75 -6.88 -9.62 5.77
C GLY A 75 -7.61 -8.74 4.76
N ILE A 76 -6.85 -7.87 4.09
CA ILE A 76 -7.35 -6.91 3.12
C ILE A 76 -6.71 -7.08 1.74
N ALA A 77 -7.50 -6.89 0.69
CA ALA A 77 -7.03 -6.81 -0.68
C ALA A 77 -7.56 -5.54 -1.35
N ILE A 78 -6.70 -4.83 -2.06
CA ILE A 78 -6.97 -3.55 -2.70
C ILE A 78 -6.62 -3.66 -4.18
N ALA A 79 -7.62 -3.46 -5.04
CA ALA A 79 -7.43 -3.50 -6.48
C ALA A 79 -7.15 -2.09 -7.01
N SER A 80 -6.02 -1.90 -7.67
CA SER A 80 -5.76 -0.72 -8.52
C SER A 80 -6.13 -1.07 -9.97
N LEU A 81 -7.24 -0.55 -10.47
CA LEU A 81 -7.91 -1.08 -11.67
C LEU A 81 -7.19 -0.71 -12.99
N ASN A 82 -6.48 0.41 -12.99
CA ASN A 82 -5.77 0.93 -14.17
C ASN A 82 -4.25 0.72 -14.09
N TYR A 83 -3.78 -0.05 -13.12
CA TYR A 83 -2.35 -0.31 -12.90
C TYR A 83 -2.04 -1.79 -13.12
N ARG A 84 -0.93 -2.05 -13.82
CA ARG A 84 -0.36 -3.39 -13.98
C ARG A 84 1.04 -3.41 -13.35
N GLY A 85 1.08 -3.80 -12.09
CA GLY A 85 2.32 -3.93 -11.33
C GLY A 85 3.02 -5.26 -11.50
N MET A 86 4.11 -5.39 -10.76
CA MET A 86 4.90 -6.62 -10.67
C MET A 86 4.24 -7.63 -9.74
N PHE A 87 4.37 -8.92 -10.05
CA PHE A 87 4.07 -9.98 -9.10
C PHE A 87 5.11 -9.94 -7.97
N MET A 88 4.66 -9.78 -6.73
CA MET A 88 5.53 -9.76 -5.55
C MET A 88 4.84 -10.43 -4.37
N ILE A 89 5.62 -11.16 -3.57
CA ILE A 89 5.24 -11.63 -2.24
C ILE A 89 6.36 -11.20 -1.30
N GLY A 90 6.00 -10.70 -0.12
CA GLY A 90 6.98 -10.27 0.87
C GLY A 90 6.49 -10.40 2.30
N GLY A 91 7.38 -10.04 3.22
CA GLY A 91 7.16 -10.11 4.66
C GLY A 91 7.64 -11.42 5.30
N PRO A 92 7.29 -11.65 6.59
CA PRO A 92 6.48 -10.78 7.44
C PRO A 92 7.06 -9.37 7.61
N ILE A 93 6.21 -8.37 7.84
CA ILE A 93 6.66 -6.98 8.11
C ILE A 93 7.59 -6.92 9.33
N GLU A 94 8.49 -5.95 9.30
CA GLU A 94 9.46 -5.73 10.38
C GLU A 94 8.79 -5.13 11.62
N GLU A 95 9.48 -5.17 12.76
CA GLU A 95 8.96 -4.57 13.99
C GLU A 95 8.94 -3.03 13.98
N ARG A 96 9.75 -2.42 13.11
CA ARG A 96 9.89 -0.96 12.95
C ARG A 96 10.14 -0.62 11.49
N GLY A 97 9.79 0.59 11.09
CA GLY A 97 10.10 1.10 9.75
C GLY A 97 11.60 1.38 9.57
N ARG A 98 12.07 1.31 8.32
CA ARG A 98 13.46 1.62 7.94
C ARG A 98 13.68 3.10 7.65
N LEU A 99 12.61 3.82 7.32
CA LEU A 99 12.62 5.22 6.94
C LEU A 99 12.08 6.06 8.10
N ARG A 100 12.72 7.22 8.33
CA ARG A 100 12.24 8.20 9.32
C ARG A 100 10.99 8.88 8.77
N TYR A 101 9.96 8.97 9.59
CA TYR A 101 8.74 9.70 9.28
C TYR A 101 8.52 10.86 10.29
N MET A 102 7.38 11.54 10.21
CA MET A 102 7.04 12.67 11.08
C MET A 102 6.84 12.24 12.55
N ASP A 103 7.09 13.16 13.47
CA ASP A 103 6.77 13.03 14.90
C ASP A 103 7.29 11.76 15.58
N GLY A 104 8.46 11.27 15.15
CA GLY A 104 9.11 10.09 15.75
C GLY A 104 8.60 8.75 15.22
N CYS A 105 7.69 8.77 14.24
CA CYS A 105 7.24 7.57 13.55
C CYS A 105 8.27 7.09 12.52
N SER A 106 8.05 5.88 11.99
CA SER A 106 8.87 5.31 10.91
C SER A 106 8.02 4.58 9.90
N ASP A 107 8.51 4.42 8.68
CA ASP A 107 7.84 3.65 7.63
C ASP A 107 8.79 2.71 6.87
N SER A 108 8.22 1.74 6.17
CA SER A 108 8.89 0.90 5.19
C SER A 108 8.01 0.75 3.94
N LEU A 109 8.59 0.90 2.76
CA LEU A 109 7.96 0.51 1.50
C LEU A 109 7.93 -1.02 1.39
N LEU A 110 6.74 -1.60 1.55
CA LEU A 110 6.52 -3.04 1.41
C LEU A 110 6.45 -3.42 -0.07
N ILE A 111 5.64 -2.67 -0.82
CA ILE A 111 5.53 -2.74 -2.26
C ILE A 111 5.92 -1.36 -2.79
N PRO A 112 7.15 -1.19 -3.32
CA PRO A 112 7.59 0.07 -3.87
C PRO A 112 6.91 0.34 -5.22
N PRO A 113 6.78 1.62 -5.61
CA PRO A 113 6.33 1.97 -6.95
C PRO A 113 7.36 1.53 -8.00
N THR A 114 6.90 0.93 -9.10
CA THR A 114 7.79 0.46 -10.17
C THR A 114 8.36 1.64 -10.95
N ILE A 115 7.54 2.66 -11.18
CA ILE A 115 7.86 3.96 -11.78
C ILE A 115 7.28 5.05 -10.86
N LYS A 116 7.92 6.21 -10.80
CA LYS A 116 7.39 7.36 -10.06
C LYS A 116 5.94 7.67 -10.47
N GLY A 117 5.05 7.76 -9.49
CA GLY A 117 3.61 7.95 -9.70
C GLY A 117 2.79 6.67 -9.56
N ASP A 118 3.42 5.49 -9.58
CA ASP A 118 2.73 4.22 -9.39
C ASP A 118 2.23 4.05 -7.94
N PRO A 119 1.21 3.19 -7.72
CA PRO A 119 0.73 2.85 -6.38
C PRO A 119 1.81 2.15 -5.54
N CYS A 120 1.73 2.32 -4.23
CA CYS A 120 2.62 1.66 -3.26
C CYS A 120 1.88 1.16 -2.02
N LEU A 121 2.54 0.26 -1.28
CA LEU A 121 2.08 -0.25 0.01
C LEU A 121 3.15 0.01 1.06
N ASN A 122 2.77 0.64 2.16
CA ASN A 122 3.68 1.03 3.23
C ASN A 122 3.29 0.33 4.54
N HIS A 123 4.28 -0.03 5.34
CA HIS A 123 4.12 -0.27 6.78
C HIS A 123 4.49 1.02 7.50
N LEU A 124 3.65 1.47 8.42
CA LEU A 124 3.96 2.58 9.31
C LEU A 124 3.96 2.07 10.76
N HIS A 125 4.99 2.48 11.48
CA HIS A 125 5.22 2.15 12.88
C HIS A 125 5.17 3.42 13.73
N PHE A 126 4.27 3.41 14.70
CA PHE A 126 4.05 4.44 15.70
C PHE A 126 4.52 3.87 17.05
N PRO A 127 5.64 4.36 17.62
CA PRO A 127 6.05 4.02 18.97
C PRO A 127 5.00 4.40 20.02
N PRO A 128 5.15 4.02 21.31
CA PRO A 128 4.36 4.60 22.40
C PRO A 128 4.59 6.11 22.55
N GLY A 129 3.56 6.83 23.02
CA GLY A 129 3.61 8.26 23.34
C GLY A 129 3.56 9.20 22.13
N ILE A 130 3.02 8.74 21.00
CA ILE A 130 2.92 9.54 19.78
C ILE A 130 1.73 10.47 19.85
N SER A 131 1.97 11.72 19.47
CA SER A 131 0.97 12.74 19.18
C SER A 131 1.30 13.29 17.80
N GLN A 132 0.80 12.64 16.76
CA GLN A 132 1.13 13.01 15.39
C GLN A 132 0.48 14.34 15.02
N THR A 133 1.25 15.19 14.34
CA THR A 133 0.77 16.46 13.79
C THR A 133 -0.33 16.19 12.77
N ARG A 134 -1.44 16.95 12.88
CA ARG A 134 -2.56 16.88 11.95
C ARG A 134 -2.10 17.18 10.52
N HIS A 135 -2.53 16.36 9.58
CA HIS A 135 -2.15 16.50 8.18
C HIS A 135 -3.25 15.97 7.24
N THR A 136 -3.04 16.20 5.94
CA THR A 136 -3.88 15.71 4.84
C THR A 136 -3.01 15.04 3.78
N HIS A 137 -3.66 14.37 2.82
CA HIS A 137 -3.01 13.82 1.63
C HIS A 137 -3.87 14.13 0.40
N PRO A 138 -3.27 14.39 -0.77
CA PRO A 138 -4.02 14.69 -1.99
C PRO A 138 -4.78 13.49 -2.57
N SER A 139 -4.42 12.27 -2.16
CA SER A 139 -5.02 11.03 -2.63
C SER A 139 -5.55 10.20 -1.47
N ILE A 140 -6.46 9.27 -1.78
CA ILE A 140 -7.00 8.33 -0.79
C ILE A 140 -5.90 7.54 -0.09
N ARG A 141 -6.11 7.26 1.20
CA ARG A 141 -5.33 6.26 1.94
C ARG A 141 -6.26 5.15 2.38
N ILE A 142 -5.88 3.90 2.11
CA ILE A 142 -6.64 2.74 2.56
C ILE A 142 -5.71 1.90 3.42
N GLY A 143 -6.09 1.61 4.65
CA GLY A 143 -5.21 0.88 5.55
C GLY A 143 -5.91 -0.07 6.48
N VAL A 144 -5.09 -0.88 7.15
CA VAL A 144 -5.51 -1.80 8.20
C VAL A 144 -4.53 -1.72 9.36
N VAL A 145 -5.06 -1.76 10.58
CA VAL A 145 -4.25 -1.91 11.79
C VAL A 145 -3.78 -3.35 11.88
N THR A 146 -2.48 -3.54 12.00
CA THR A 146 -1.83 -4.87 11.98
C THR A 146 -1.41 -5.32 13.38
N LYS A 147 -1.04 -4.39 14.26
CA LYS A 147 -0.58 -4.68 15.62
C LYS A 147 -0.75 -3.48 16.53
N GLY A 148 -0.86 -3.77 17.83
CA GLY A 148 -0.91 -2.75 18.86
C GLY A 148 -2.23 -1.99 18.87
N GLU A 149 -2.24 -0.80 19.45
CA GLU A 149 -3.44 0.00 19.63
C GLU A 149 -3.11 1.50 19.72
N GLY A 150 -4.10 2.30 19.36
CA GLY A 150 -4.06 3.76 19.45
C GLY A 150 -5.41 4.35 19.07
N HIS A 151 -5.43 5.61 18.70
CA HIS A 151 -6.62 6.26 18.14
C HIS A 151 -6.25 7.21 17.01
N CYS A 152 -7.22 7.43 16.12
CA CYS A 152 -7.18 8.48 15.12
C CYS A 152 -8.06 9.63 15.61
N GLU A 153 -7.57 10.86 15.50
CA GLU A 153 -8.37 12.06 15.69
C GLU A 153 -8.72 12.67 14.33
N VAL A 154 -10.01 12.91 14.12
CA VAL A 154 -10.56 13.54 12.92
C VAL A 154 -11.40 14.74 13.36
N PRO A 155 -11.23 15.93 12.75
CA PRO A 155 -12.11 17.07 13.03
C PRO A 155 -13.53 16.80 12.52
N GLU A 156 -14.53 17.35 13.20
CA GLU A 156 -15.94 17.23 12.80
C GLU A 156 -16.22 17.82 11.41
N ASN A 157 -15.52 18.88 11.03
CA ASN A 157 -15.67 19.55 9.75
C ASN A 157 -14.56 19.16 8.76
N GLU A 158 -14.92 19.04 7.48
CA GLU A 158 -14.01 18.67 6.39
C GLU A 158 -12.87 19.69 6.17
N ASP A 159 -13.08 20.96 6.54
CA ASP A 159 -12.07 22.03 6.45
C ASP A 159 -11.02 22.00 7.57
N GLY A 160 -11.06 20.98 8.43
CA GLY A 160 -10.12 20.80 9.53
C GLY A 160 -10.53 21.48 10.84
N THR A 161 -11.70 22.09 10.90
CA THR A 161 -12.22 22.82 12.07
C THR A 161 -13.27 22.00 12.87
N GLY A 162 -13.79 22.57 13.96
CA GLY A 162 -14.81 21.94 14.80
C GLY A 162 -14.24 21.10 15.95
N GLY A 163 -15.11 20.29 16.55
CA GLY A 163 -14.73 19.34 17.59
C GLY A 163 -13.84 18.22 17.05
N ILE A 164 -13.34 17.37 17.96
CA ILE A 164 -12.52 16.20 17.62
C ILE A 164 -13.34 14.93 17.82
N VAL A 165 -13.37 14.10 16.79
CA VAL A 165 -13.87 12.73 16.84
C VAL A 165 -12.68 11.79 17.00
N GLU A 166 -12.65 11.07 18.12
CA GLU A 166 -11.68 10.01 18.38
C GLU A 166 -12.22 8.67 17.86
N ILE A 167 -11.44 8.02 17.00
CA ILE A 167 -11.75 6.69 16.45
C ILE A 167 -10.70 5.72 16.98
N PRO A 168 -11.08 4.69 17.77
CA PRO A 168 -10.12 3.70 18.25
C PRO A 168 -9.52 2.93 17.08
N LEU A 169 -8.26 2.52 17.22
CA LEU A 169 -7.54 1.73 16.23
C LEU A 169 -7.02 0.45 16.89
N ILE A 170 -7.56 -0.70 16.47
CA ILE A 170 -7.21 -2.03 16.98
C ILE A 170 -6.96 -3.02 15.83
N PRO A 171 -6.20 -4.11 16.05
CA PRO A 171 -5.80 -5.03 14.98
C PRO A 171 -6.98 -5.59 14.18
N GLY A 172 -6.85 -5.59 12.85
CA GLY A 172 -7.89 -5.97 11.90
C GLY A 172 -8.85 -4.85 11.52
N GLN A 173 -8.80 -3.69 12.18
CA GLN A 173 -9.63 -2.56 11.82
C GLN A 173 -9.14 -1.92 10.51
N ILE A 174 -10.05 -1.85 9.53
CA ILE A 174 -9.81 -1.29 8.21
C ILE A 174 -10.33 0.15 8.20
N PHE A 175 -9.58 1.06 7.59
CA PHE A 175 -9.96 2.46 7.46
C PHE A 175 -9.71 2.99 6.05
N ILE A 176 -10.42 4.05 5.71
CA ILE A 176 -10.24 4.83 4.48
C ILE A 176 -10.16 6.29 4.90
N ILE A 177 -9.08 6.97 4.51
CA ILE A 177 -8.95 8.42 4.65
C ILE A 177 -9.22 9.00 3.25
N PRO A 178 -10.24 9.87 3.10
CA PRO A 178 -10.53 10.50 1.82
C PRO A 178 -9.42 11.48 1.42
N PRO A 179 -9.34 11.87 0.13
CA PRO A 179 -8.47 12.96 -0.29
C PRO A 179 -8.76 14.21 0.54
N GLU A 180 -7.69 14.91 0.93
CA GLU A 180 -7.72 16.08 1.80
C GLU A 180 -8.32 15.85 3.20
N GLY A 181 -8.57 14.60 3.59
CA GLY A 181 -9.10 14.25 4.90
C GLY A 181 -8.12 14.57 6.03
N HIS A 182 -8.46 15.55 6.86
CA HIS A 182 -7.68 15.88 8.06
C HIS A 182 -7.69 14.73 9.07
N HIS A 183 -6.51 14.32 9.51
CA HIS A 183 -6.36 13.28 10.53
C HIS A 183 -5.02 13.39 11.25
N SER A 184 -4.93 12.71 12.40
CA SER A 184 -3.72 12.53 13.20
C SER A 184 -3.82 11.26 14.03
N PHE A 185 -2.71 10.53 14.18
CA PHE A 185 -2.65 9.32 14.97
C PHE A 185 -1.98 9.53 16.33
N PHE A 186 -2.49 8.82 17.32
CA PHE A 186 -2.04 8.93 18.70
C PHE A 186 -1.83 7.55 19.31
N THR A 187 -0.80 7.46 20.15
CA THR A 187 -0.52 6.29 20.97
C THR A 187 -0.18 6.72 22.40
N ARG A 188 -0.48 5.85 23.37
CA ARG A 188 -0.16 6.06 24.78
C ARG A 188 0.94 5.09 25.19
N ASP A 189 0.56 4.00 25.86
CA ASP A 189 1.50 3.00 26.37
C ASP A 189 1.80 1.87 25.36
N SER A 190 0.97 1.75 24.33
CA SER A 190 1.13 0.76 23.26
C SER A 190 1.75 1.39 22.02
N ARG A 191 2.34 0.55 21.17
CA ARG A 191 2.67 0.93 19.80
C ARG A 191 1.45 0.77 18.91
N LEU A 192 1.49 1.33 17.72
CA LEU A 192 0.53 1.07 16.66
C LEU A 192 1.30 0.74 15.37
N ASP A 193 0.94 -0.35 14.70
CA ASP A 193 1.47 -0.70 13.39
C ASP A 193 0.32 -0.77 12.39
N ILE A 194 0.40 -0.01 11.30
CA ILE A 194 -0.59 -0.02 10.22
C ILE A 194 0.08 -0.36 8.90
N VAL A 195 -0.70 -0.95 8.00
CA VAL A 195 -0.34 -1.03 6.59
C VAL A 195 -1.26 -0.12 5.81
N ALA A 196 -0.69 0.73 4.95
CA ALA A 196 -1.41 1.72 4.17
C ALA A 196 -1.07 1.61 2.68
N TYR A 197 -2.11 1.52 1.85
CA TYR A 197 -2.05 1.61 0.41
C TYR A 197 -2.21 3.05 -0.04
N HIS A 198 -1.32 3.46 -0.93
CA HIS A 198 -1.36 4.74 -1.62
C HIS A 198 -1.57 4.45 -3.11
N PRO A 199 -2.53 5.12 -3.78
CA PRO A 199 -2.78 4.90 -5.20
C PRO A 199 -1.73 5.54 -6.11
N ASP A 200 -0.83 6.33 -5.54
CA ASP A 200 0.21 7.10 -6.20
C ASP A 200 1.42 7.29 -5.27
N SER A 201 2.54 7.69 -5.84
CA SER A 201 3.80 7.94 -5.14
C SER A 201 4.59 9.08 -5.77
N ASP A 202 5.38 9.78 -4.96
CA ASP A 202 6.26 10.87 -5.40
C ASP A 202 7.71 10.40 -5.66
N ILE A 203 8.00 9.12 -5.40
CA ILE A 203 9.30 8.46 -5.53
C ILE A 203 9.27 7.32 -6.55
N GLY A 204 10.44 6.89 -7.01
CA GLY A 204 10.61 5.78 -7.96
C GLY A 204 11.49 6.18 -9.14
N PRO A 205 11.92 5.22 -9.98
CA PRO A 205 12.64 5.54 -11.20
C PRO A 205 11.74 6.28 -12.19
N THR A 206 12.35 7.06 -13.07
CA THR A 206 11.69 7.62 -14.26
C THR A 206 12.35 7.06 -15.50
N HIS A 207 11.78 7.24 -16.69
CA HIS A 207 12.42 6.85 -17.95
C HIS A 207 13.77 7.56 -18.21
N ASP A 208 14.01 8.68 -17.52
CA ASP A 208 15.18 9.54 -17.70
C ASP A 208 16.18 9.40 -16.55
N ASP A 209 15.79 8.74 -15.46
CA ASP A 209 16.57 8.63 -14.25
C ASP A 209 16.37 7.27 -13.58
N HIS A 210 17.28 6.35 -13.90
CA HIS A 210 17.35 5.02 -13.33
C HIS A 210 18.75 4.41 -13.53
N PRO A 211 19.15 3.37 -12.77
CA PRO A 211 20.52 2.85 -12.81
C PRO A 211 20.98 2.44 -14.21
N MET A 212 20.11 1.81 -15.00
CA MET A 212 20.46 1.33 -16.34
C MET A 212 20.71 2.47 -17.35
N ILE A 213 20.08 3.65 -17.22
CA ILE A 213 20.42 4.79 -18.09
C ILE A 213 21.59 5.60 -17.53
N ASN A 214 21.66 5.75 -16.20
CA ASN A 214 22.67 6.55 -15.52
C ASN A 214 24.07 5.90 -15.52
N ARG A 215 24.13 4.56 -15.54
CA ARG A 215 25.38 3.79 -15.44
C ARG A 215 25.76 3.04 -16.73
N THR A 216 25.07 3.32 -17.83
CA THR A 216 25.45 2.80 -19.16
C THR A 216 26.27 3.86 -19.88
N TYR A 217 27.46 3.50 -20.36
CA TYR A 217 28.36 4.44 -21.04
C TYR A 217 28.69 3.94 -22.45
N VAL A 218 28.66 4.86 -23.42
CA VAL A 218 29.09 4.64 -24.80
C VAL A 218 30.21 5.62 -25.10
N ASN A 219 31.41 5.11 -25.39
CA ASN A 219 32.61 5.93 -25.61
C ASN A 219 32.89 6.94 -24.47
N GLY A 220 32.66 6.53 -23.23
CA GLY A 220 32.87 7.37 -22.03
C GLY A 220 31.75 8.37 -21.71
N ILE A 221 30.69 8.44 -22.53
CA ILE A 221 29.54 9.33 -22.32
C ILE A 221 28.36 8.49 -21.83
N SER A 222 27.66 8.95 -20.79
CA SER A 222 26.45 8.28 -20.29
C SER A 222 25.37 8.22 -21.35
N ALA A 223 24.67 7.09 -21.46
CA ALA A 223 23.56 6.89 -22.40
C ALA A 223 22.42 7.90 -22.18
N ARG A 224 22.28 8.44 -20.96
CA ARG A 224 21.36 9.53 -20.62
C ARG A 224 21.55 10.77 -21.50
N GLU A 225 22.79 11.08 -21.87
CA GLU A 225 23.17 12.28 -22.63
C GLU A 225 23.16 12.05 -24.15
N ILE A 226 22.85 10.83 -24.61
CA ILE A 226 22.95 10.45 -26.03
C ILE A 226 21.53 10.22 -26.58
N ASP A 227 20.84 11.30 -26.92
CA ASP A 227 19.41 11.24 -27.31
C ASP A 227 19.10 10.25 -28.45
N LYS A 228 20.03 10.13 -29.42
CA LYS A 228 19.88 9.26 -30.61
C LYS A 228 19.74 7.76 -30.29
N ILE A 229 20.17 7.30 -29.11
CA ILE A 229 20.07 5.88 -28.71
C ILE A 229 18.98 5.65 -27.66
N ARG A 230 18.29 6.71 -27.21
CA ARG A 230 17.26 6.60 -26.19
C ARG A 230 15.97 6.03 -26.79
N THR A 231 15.42 5.01 -26.13
CA THR A 231 14.08 4.49 -26.43
C THR A 231 13.06 5.61 -26.29
N LYS A 232 12.28 5.85 -27.35
CA LYS A 232 11.26 6.91 -27.38
C LYS A 232 9.87 6.43 -26.93
N SER A 233 9.60 5.14 -27.08
CA SER A 233 8.36 4.50 -26.63
C SER A 233 8.61 3.03 -26.27
N ILE A 234 7.95 2.57 -25.21
CA ILE A 234 7.84 1.15 -24.87
C ILE A 234 6.62 0.62 -25.64
N VAL A 235 6.79 -0.49 -26.36
CA VAL A 235 5.72 -1.17 -27.11
C VAL A 235 5.11 -2.27 -26.26
#